data_AF-A0A962G1C0-F1
#
_entry.id   AF-A0A962G1C0-F1
#
_cell.length_a   1.000
_cell.length_b   1.000
_cell.length_c   1.000
_cell.angle_alpha   90.00
_cell.angle_beta   90.00
_cell.angle_gamma   90.00
#
_symmetry.space_group_name_H-M   'P 1'
#
loop_
_entity.id
_entity.type
_entity.pdbx_description
1 polymer ?
#
loop_
_entity_poly.entity_id
_entity_poly.type
_entity_poly.pdbx_seq_one_letter_code
_entity_poly.pdbx_strand_id
1 'polypeptide(L)' 'GGFGTVNAQTAWLPVLRMLKVQPWFGGAFRLSKAASAFDDDGRLADDVQREQLRAFLAGFAAFCCCETQR' A
#
# COMPACT_ATOMS: atom_id res chain seq x y z
N GLY A 1 -11.36 -16.53 -3.35
CA GLY A 1 -11.14 -15.74 -4.58
C GLY A 1 -10.01 -14.75 -4.38
N GLY A 2 -9.29 -14.36 -5.44
CA GLY A 2 -8.05 -13.57 -5.37
C GLY A 2 -8.19 -12.05 -5.21
N PHE A 3 -9.40 -11.52 -5.03
CA PHE A 3 -9.69 -10.07 -5.11
C PHE A 3 -9.79 -9.36 -3.75
N GLY A 4 -9.60 -10.07 -2.63
CA GLY A 4 -9.78 -9.51 -1.28
C GLY A 4 -9.00 -8.21 -1.05
N THR A 5 -7.73 -8.16 -1.48
CA THR A 5 -6.86 -6.99 -1.33
C THR A 5 -7.38 -5.77 -2.11
N VAL A 6 -7.81 -5.96 -3.36
CA VAL A 6 -8.33 -4.86 -4.20
C VAL A 6 -9.67 -4.37 -3.68
N ASN A 7 -10.57 -5.28 -3.32
CA ASN A 7 -11.90 -4.92 -2.81
C ASN A 7 -11.78 -4.13 -1.52
N ALA A 8 -10.88 -4.54 -0.61
CA ALA A 8 -10.61 -3.80 0.62
C ALA A 8 -10.06 -2.41 0.34
N GLN A 9 -9.10 -2.25 -0.58
CA GLN A 9 -8.54 -0.95 -0.96
C GLN A 9 -9.63 -0.01 -1.52
N THR A 10 -10.46 -0.49 -2.45
CA THR A 10 -11.55 0.29 -3.04
C THR A 10 -12.60 0.69 -2.01
N ALA A 11 -12.89 -0.18 -1.04
CA ALA A 11 -13.89 0.08 0.00
C ALA A 11 -13.53 1.29 0.91
N TRP A 12 -12.24 1.65 1.01
CA TRP A 12 -11.80 2.81 1.80
C TRP A 12 -11.94 4.15 1.08
N LEU A 13 -12.05 4.18 -0.26
CA LEU A 13 -12.08 5.43 -1.02
C LEU A 13 -13.21 6.40 -0.57
N PRO A 14 -14.44 5.95 -0.30
CA PRO A 14 -15.49 6.83 0.23
C PRO A 14 -15.15 7.42 1.60
N VAL A 15 -14.50 6.64 2.48
CA VAL A 15 -14.12 7.08 3.83
C VAL A 15 -13.02 8.13 3.76
N LEU A 16 -11.99 7.88 2.97
CA LEU A 16 -10.89 8.82 2.73
C LEU A 16 -11.42 10.14 2.14
N ARG A 17 -12.36 10.07 1.19
CA ARG A 17 -13.04 11.25 0.63
C ARG A 17 -13.82 12.02 1.70
N MET A 18 -14.57 11.32 2.56
CA MET A 18 -15.35 11.95 3.63
C MET A 18 -14.45 12.71 4.62
N LEU A 19 -13.30 12.14 4.96
CA LEU A 19 -12.32 12.74 5.86
C LEU A 19 -11.49 13.86 5.20
N LYS A 20 -11.70 14.12 3.91
CA LYS A 20 -10.94 15.11 3.12
C LYS A 20 -9.42 14.91 3.21
N VAL A 21 -8.98 13.66 3.29
CA VAL A 21 -7.55 13.35 3.21
C VAL A 21 -6.99 13.85 1.87
N GLN A 22 -5.68 14.04 1.81
CA GLN A 22 -4.98 14.20 0.53
C GLN A 22 -4.56 12.80 0.04
N PRO A 23 -5.32 12.17 -0.88
CA PRO A 23 -4.96 10.84 -1.35
C PRO A 23 -3.74 10.89 -2.27
N TRP A 24 -2.78 10.02 -2.02
CA TRP A 24 -1.69 9.75 -2.95
C TRP A 24 -2.08 8.65 -3.93
N PHE A 25 -2.05 8.94 -5.24
CA PHE A 25 -2.39 7.99 -6.32
C PHE A 25 -1.15 7.54 -7.13
N GLY A 26 0.06 7.63 -6.56
CA GLY A 26 1.32 7.43 -7.29
C GLY A 26 1.72 5.97 -7.57
N GLY A 27 0.93 4.98 -7.15
CA GLY A 27 1.19 3.57 -7.43
C GLY A 27 0.17 2.63 -6.80
N ALA A 28 0.25 1.34 -7.13
CA ALA A 28 -0.57 0.30 -6.52
C ALA A 28 0.30 -0.86 -6.04
N PHE A 29 0.24 -1.16 -4.75
CA PHE A 29 0.81 -2.38 -4.18
C PHE A 29 -0.32 -3.35 -3.85
N ARG A 30 -0.20 -4.61 -4.29
CA ARG A 30 -1.17 -5.66 -3.99
C ARG A 30 -0.43 -6.92 -3.60
N LEU A 31 -0.69 -7.39 -2.39
CA LEU A 31 -0.19 -8.66 -1.91
C LEU A 31 -1.28 -9.73 -2.06
N SER A 32 -1.05 -10.68 -2.97
CA SER A 32 -1.91 -11.86 -3.09
C SER A 32 -1.56 -12.87 -2.00
N LYS A 33 -2.58 -13.53 -1.44
CA LYS A 33 -2.40 -14.54 -0.37
C LYS A 33 -1.57 -13.99 0.81
N ALA A 34 -1.89 -12.78 1.27
CA ALA A 34 -1.15 -12.11 2.35
C ALA A 34 -0.94 -12.99 3.58
N ALA A 35 -1.90 -13.84 3.95
CA ALA A 35 -1.80 -14.77 5.07
C ALA A 35 -0.62 -15.76 4.99
N SER A 36 -0.15 -16.08 3.78
CA SER A 36 0.99 -16.98 3.55
C SER A 36 2.22 -16.26 3.00
N ALA A 37 2.19 -14.93 2.93
CA ALA A 37 3.29 -14.14 2.37
C ALA A 37 4.31 -13.73 3.43
N PHE A 38 3.94 -13.82 4.72
CA PHE A 38 4.83 -13.53 5.84
C PHE A 38 5.36 -14.81 6.46
N ASP A 39 6.62 -14.78 6.88
CA ASP A 39 7.25 -15.85 7.67
C ASP A 39 6.86 -15.77 9.16
N ASP A 40 7.38 -16.70 9.96
CA ASP A 40 7.09 -16.80 11.39
C ASP A 40 7.58 -15.57 12.19
N ASP A 41 8.57 -14.84 11.66
CA ASP A 41 9.08 -13.58 12.23
C ASP A 41 8.27 -12.35 11.77
N GLY A 42 7.21 -12.54 10.98
CA GLY A 42 6.38 -11.47 10.42
C GLY A 42 7.06 -10.69 9.30
N ARG A 43 8.12 -11.23 8.68
CA ARG A 43 8.78 -10.63 7.51
C ARG A 43 8.15 -11.16 6.24
N LEU A 44 8.07 -10.29 5.23
CA LEU A 44 7.59 -10.70 3.91
C LEU A 44 8.59 -11.69 3.31
N ALA A 45 8.21 -12.94 3.04
CA ALA A 45 9.16 -13.98 2.65
C ALA A 45 9.74 -13.76 1.25
N ASP A 46 8.96 -13.20 0.33
CA ASP A 46 9.33 -13.03 -1.08
C ASP A 46 10.09 -11.71 -1.33
N ASP A 47 11.30 -11.81 -1.87
CA ASP A 47 12.17 -10.65 -2.15
C ASP A 47 11.63 -9.73 -3.26
N VAL A 48 10.90 -10.29 -4.24
CA VAL A 48 10.30 -9.48 -5.32
C VAL A 48 9.19 -8.60 -4.75
N GLN A 49 8.34 -9.17 -3.89
CA GLN A 49 7.28 -8.43 -3.20
C GLN A 49 7.86 -7.41 -2.23
N ARG A 50 8.99 -7.72 -1.57
CA ARG A 50 9.72 -6.74 -0.74
C ARG A 50 10.17 -5.55 -1.57
N GLU A 51 10.76 -5.78 -2.73
CA GLU A 51 11.23 -4.68 -3.58
C GLU A 51 10.07 -3.84 -4.11
N GLN A 52 8.96 -4.47 -4.52
CA GLN A 52 7.74 -3.75 -4.89
C GLN A 52 7.20 -2.90 -3.74
N LEU A 53 7.22 -3.42 -2.51
CA LEU A 53 6.82 -2.67 -1.32
C LEU A 53 7.77 -1.49 -1.05
N ARG A 54 9.09 -1.68 -1.19
CA ARG A 54 10.09 -0.61 -1.03
C ARG A 54 9.86 0.52 -2.02
N ALA A 55 9.66 0.19 -3.30
CA ALA A 55 9.38 1.18 -4.34
C ALA A 55 8.08 1.95 -4.05
N PHE A 56 7.02 1.26 -3.62
CA PHE A 56 5.76 1.89 -3.23
C PHE A 56 5.94 2.85 -2.04
N LEU A 57 6.65 2.44 -0.99
CA LEU A 57 6.93 3.28 0.19
C LEU A 57 7.81 4.48 -0.14
N ALA A 58 8.79 4.32 -1.03
CA ALA A 58 9.64 5.43 -1.48
C ALA A 58 8.83 6.52 -2.19
N GLY A 59 7.90 6.12 -3.06
CA GLY A 59 6.98 7.06 -3.73
C GLY A 59 6.06 7.79 -2.74
N PHE A 60 5.53 7.08 -1.74
CA PHE A 60 4.70 7.67 -0.69
C PHE A 60 5.49 8.65 0.18
N ALA A 61 6.71 8.28 0.59
CA ALA A 61 7.58 9.15 1.37
C ALA A 61 7.91 10.44 0.61
N ALA A 62 8.22 10.35 -0.69
CA ALA A 62 8.45 11.52 -1.52
C ALA A 62 7.21 12.45 -1.59
N PHE A 63 6.01 11.88 -1.68
CA PHE A 63 4.76 12.64 -1.62
C PHE A 63 4.62 13.39 -0.29
N CYS A 64 4.80 12.72 0.85
CA CYS A 64 4.72 13.34 2.18
C CYS A 64 5.79 14.43 2.40
N CYS A 65 7.03 14.18 1.95
CA CYS A 65 8.10 15.18 2.04
C CYS A 65 7.80 16.42 1.20
N CYS A 66 7.23 16.26 0.00
CA CYS A 66 6.83 17.39 -0.84
C CYS A 66 5.66 18.18 -0.22
N GLU A 67 4.72 17.49 0.45
CA GLU A 67 3.60 18.13 1.15
C GLU A 67 4.07 18.93 2.38
N THR A 68 5.01 18.38 3.16
CA THR A 68 5.58 19.05 4.34
C THR A 68 6.32 20.35 3.97
N GLN A 69 6.66 20.53 2.70
CA GLN A 69 7.41 21.67 2.20
C GLN A 69 6.54 22.78 1.56
N ARG A 70 5.21 22.63 1.58
CA ARG A 70 4.24 23.69 1.23
C ARG A 70 3.65 24.35 2.46
#